data_AF-A0A950ZYR6-F1
#
_entry.id   AF-A0A950ZYR6-F1
#
_cell.length_a   1.000
_cell.length_b   1.000
_cell.length_c   1.000
_cell.angle_alpha   90.00
_cell.angle_beta   90.00
_cell.angle_gamma   90.00
#
_symmetry.space_group_name_H-M   'P 1'
#
loop_
_entity.id
_entity.type
_entity.pdbx_description
1 polymer ?
#
loop_
_entity_poly.entity_id
_entity_poly.type
_entity_poly.pdbx_seq_one_letter_code
_entity_poly.pdbx_strand_id
1 'polypeptide(L)'
;MLGLAAAIALGGAYLVLANPVGRNQQAPTYDTAQVTQGNLQVTVSATGPITSPSNVPLSFKSSGILTELDVSVGQPVKAGQVLAREDTSDLEAQLAQAQSTFASQQANQAKVEAGVTPEQVAAARAQVNSAQTTVDSSQRSLDAVAANANST
;
A
#
# COMPACT_ATOMS: atom_id res chain seq x y z
N MET A 1 56.27 -104.94 -5.31
CA MET A 1 56.16 -103.58 -4.72
C MET A 1 55.98 -102.45 -5.76
N LEU A 2 55.85 -102.72 -7.07
CA LEU A 2 55.66 -101.65 -8.09
C LEU A 2 54.18 -101.31 -8.41
N GLY A 3 53.22 -102.20 -8.16
CA GLY A 3 51.81 -101.98 -8.55
C GLY A 3 51.05 -100.94 -7.73
N LEU A 4 51.44 -100.73 -6.46
CA LEU A 4 50.74 -99.81 -5.56
C LEU A 4 51.06 -98.33 -5.87
N ALA A 5 52.27 -98.04 -6.34
CA ALA A 5 52.70 -96.69 -6.69
C ALA A 5 51.98 -96.16 -7.95
N ALA A 6 51.72 -97.03 -8.93
CA ALA A 6 50.99 -96.66 -10.14
C ALA A 6 49.52 -96.32 -9.85
N ALA A 7 48.86 -97.04 -8.93
CA ALA A 7 47.46 -96.77 -8.57
C ALA A 7 47.29 -95.43 -7.83
N ILE A 8 48.25 -95.06 -6.98
CA ILE A 8 48.21 -93.78 -6.25
C ILE A 8 48.53 -92.61 -7.19
N ALA A 9 49.47 -92.78 -8.11
CA ALA A 9 49.80 -91.75 -9.10
C ALA A 9 48.63 -91.50 -10.08
N LEU A 10 47.96 -92.56 -10.54
CA LEU A 10 46.79 -92.45 -11.42
C LEU A 10 45.56 -91.93 -10.68
N GLY A 11 45.32 -92.38 -9.44
CA GLY A 11 44.24 -91.88 -8.59
C GLY A 11 44.41 -90.42 -8.20
N GLY A 12 45.65 -90.01 -7.89
CA GLY A 12 46.00 -88.62 -7.60
C GLY A 12 45.88 -87.71 -8.82
N ALA A 13 46.32 -88.17 -9.99
CA ALA A 13 46.16 -87.44 -11.26
C ALA A 13 44.68 -87.29 -11.63
N TYR A 14 43.86 -88.34 -11.43
CA TYR A 14 42.43 -88.25 -11.68
C TYR A 14 41.75 -87.24 -10.74
N LEU A 15 42.11 -87.18 -9.46
CA LEU A 15 41.53 -86.21 -8.52
C LEU A 15 41.93 -84.76 -8.80
N VAL A 16 43.11 -84.53 -9.38
CA VAL A 16 43.56 -83.19 -9.78
C VAL A 16 42.94 -82.76 -11.12
N LEU A 17 42.73 -83.69 -12.06
CA LEU A 17 42.06 -83.40 -13.34
C LEU A 17 40.53 -83.39 -13.24
N ALA A 18 39.92 -84.12 -12.30
CA ALA A 18 38.47 -84.24 -12.13
C ALA A 18 37.87 -83.21 -11.16
N ASN A 19 38.68 -82.30 -10.60
CA ASN A 19 38.20 -81.21 -9.75
C ASN A 19 38.11 -79.89 -10.54
N PRO A 20 36.98 -79.59 -11.19
CA PRO A 20 36.71 -78.24 -11.68
C PRO A 20 36.28 -77.37 -10.51
N VAL A 21 37.16 -77.13 -9.54
CA VAL A 21 36.96 -76.05 -8.54
C VAL A 21 37.36 -74.72 -9.19
N GLY A 22 36.78 -74.46 -10.36
CA GLY A 22 36.58 -73.11 -10.85
C GLY A 22 35.50 -72.51 -9.98
N ARG A 23 35.90 -71.77 -8.94
CA ARG A 23 34.97 -70.91 -8.20
C ARG A 23 34.41 -69.92 -9.22
N ASN A 24 33.26 -70.27 -9.78
CA ASN A 24 32.44 -69.41 -10.62
C ASN A 24 31.84 -68.34 -9.70
N GLN A 25 32.69 -67.42 -9.25
CA GLN A 25 32.24 -66.17 -8.68
C GLN A 25 31.78 -65.33 -9.86
N GLN A 26 30.52 -65.51 -10.25
CA GLN A 26 29.84 -64.50 -11.04
C GLN A 26 29.88 -63.22 -10.22
N ALA A 27 30.77 -62.31 -10.62
CA ALA A 27 30.85 -60.99 -10.04
C ALA A 27 29.48 -60.31 -10.19
N PRO A 28 28.98 -59.60 -9.17
CA PRO A 28 27.70 -58.92 -9.25
C PRO A 28 27.69 -57.99 -10.46
N THR A 29 26.74 -58.22 -11.38
CA THR A 29 26.56 -57.35 -12.55
C THR A 29 25.85 -56.08 -12.10
N TYR A 30 26.54 -54.95 -12.19
CA TYR A 30 25.95 -53.64 -11.90
C TYR A 30 25.38 -53.05 -13.18
N ASP A 31 24.12 -52.63 -13.12
CA ASP A 31 23.53 -51.79 -14.17
C ASP A 31 24.00 -50.35 -13.91
N THR A 32 24.77 -49.79 -14.85
CA THR A 32 25.35 -48.45 -14.73
C THR A 32 24.89 -47.59 -15.88
N ALA A 33 24.45 -46.37 -15.57
CA ALA A 33 24.14 -45.35 -16.56
C ALA A 33 25.19 -44.24 -16.49
N GLN A 34 25.56 -43.68 -17.66
CA GLN A 34 26.45 -42.54 -17.70
C GLN A 34 25.75 -41.28 -17.17
N VAL A 35 26.36 -40.62 -16.18
CA VAL A 35 25.89 -39.33 -15.69
C VAL A 35 26.26 -38.25 -16.70
N THR A 36 25.25 -37.63 -17.30
CA THR A 36 25.44 -36.47 -18.17
C THR A 36 24.98 -35.22 -17.43
N GLN A 37 25.87 -34.24 -17.28
CA GLN A 37 25.50 -32.92 -16.78
C GLN A 37 24.82 -32.12 -17.89
N GLY A 38 23.61 -31.66 -17.63
CA GLY A 38 22.87 -30.73 -18.48
C GLY A 38 22.39 -29.54 -17.69
N ASN A 39 22.09 -28.44 -18.38
CA ASN A 39 21.59 -27.22 -17.74
C ASN A 39 20.12 -27.40 -17.35
N LEU A 40 19.82 -27.37 -16.05
CA LEU A 40 18.46 -27.39 -15.52
C LEU A 40 17.95 -25.95 -15.38
N GLN A 41 17.05 -25.53 -16.26
CA GLN A 41 16.36 -24.24 -16.13
C GLN A 41 15.08 -24.42 -15.33
N VAL A 42 15.15 -24.10 -14.04
CA VAL A 42 13.96 -24.05 -13.17
C VAL A 42 13.29 -22.70 -13.36
N THR A 43 12.17 -22.66 -14.09
CA THR A 43 11.36 -21.46 -14.22
C THR A 43 10.38 -21.41 -13.05
N VAL A 44 10.48 -20.36 -12.22
CA VAL A 44 9.54 -20.12 -11.12
C VAL A 44 8.44 -19.19 -11.61
N SER A 45 7.22 -19.70 -11.69
CA SER A 45 6.04 -18.93 -12.08
C SER A 45 5.43 -18.29 -10.83
N ALA A 46 5.46 -16.96 -10.73
CA ALA A 46 4.80 -16.22 -9.66
C ALA A 46 3.61 -15.44 -10.23
N THR A 47 2.40 -15.79 -9.80
CA THR A 47 1.19 -15.03 -10.10
C THR A 47 0.90 -14.12 -8.90
N GLY A 48 1.02 -12.80 -9.10
CA GLY A 48 0.65 -11.80 -8.11
C GLY A 48 -0.45 -10.90 -8.66
N PRO A 49 -1.36 -10.38 -7.82
CA PRO A 49 -2.33 -9.39 -8.27
C PRO A 49 -1.62 -8.09 -8.67
N ILE A 50 -1.96 -7.55 -9.85
CA ILE A 50 -1.58 -6.18 -10.23
C ILE A 50 -2.55 -5.25 -9.52
N THR A 51 -2.06 -4.52 -8.52
CA THR A 51 -2.82 -3.46 -7.86
C THR A 51 -2.33 -2.10 -8.36
N SER A 52 -3.26 -1.20 -8.70
CA SER A 52 -2.91 0.19 -8.95
C SER A 52 -2.29 0.78 -7.68
N PRO A 53 -1.17 1.51 -7.78
CA PRO A 53 -0.47 2.04 -6.62
C PRO A 53 -1.24 3.13 -5.87
N SER A 54 -2.35 3.65 -6.42
CA SER A 54 -3.06 4.80 -5.86
C SER A 54 -4.54 4.79 -6.27
N ASN A 55 -5.42 4.25 -5.41
CA ASN A 55 -6.85 4.52 -5.49
C ASN A 55 -7.21 5.44 -4.33
N VAL A 56 -7.65 6.66 -4.61
CA VAL A 56 -8.12 7.60 -3.60
C VAL A 56 -9.64 7.68 -3.69
N PRO A 57 -10.40 7.18 -2.69
CA PRO A 57 -11.84 7.37 -2.68
C PRO A 57 -12.16 8.85 -2.45
N LEU A 58 -12.95 9.43 -3.34
CA LEU A 58 -13.32 10.84 -3.29
C LEU A 58 -14.66 10.97 -2.56
N SER A 59 -14.75 11.90 -1.61
CA SER A 59 -15.99 12.14 -0.85
C SER A 59 -16.07 13.58 -0.42
N PHE A 60 -17.28 14.14 -0.41
CA PHE A 60 -17.51 15.47 0.15
C PHE A 60 -17.36 15.43 1.67
N LYS A 61 -16.57 16.37 2.24
CA LYS A 61 -16.41 16.49 3.70
C LYS A 61 -17.63 17.11 4.37
N SER A 62 -18.42 17.86 3.62
CA SER A 62 -19.68 18.48 4.04
C SER A 62 -20.86 17.74 3.40
N SER A 63 -21.96 17.65 4.14
CA SER A 63 -23.24 17.16 3.62
C SER A 63 -24.00 18.32 2.99
N GLY A 64 -23.91 18.47 1.67
CA GLY A 64 -24.62 19.49 0.91
C GLY A 64 -25.17 18.98 -0.41
N ILE A 65 -25.86 19.86 -1.13
CA ILE A 65 -26.40 19.57 -2.46
C ILE A 65 -25.31 19.88 -3.50
N LEU A 66 -25.11 18.96 -4.45
CA LEU A 66 -24.20 19.18 -5.57
C LEU A 66 -24.84 20.14 -6.58
N THR A 67 -24.17 21.25 -6.85
CA THR A 67 -24.62 22.25 -7.83
C THR A 67 -24.14 21.91 -9.24
N GLU A 68 -22.89 21.46 -9.39
CA GLU A 68 -22.30 21.15 -10.70
C GLU A 68 -21.34 19.94 -10.63
N LEU A 69 -21.29 19.14 -11.70
CA LEU A 69 -20.32 18.07 -11.92
C LEU A 69 -19.61 18.31 -13.26
N ASP A 70 -18.33 18.67 -13.19
CA ASP A 70 -17.55 19.16 -14.33
C ASP A 70 -16.76 18.05 -15.05
N VAL A 71 -16.93 16.78 -14.65
CA VAL A 71 -16.19 15.63 -15.20
C VAL A 71 -17.06 14.43 -15.54
N SER A 72 -16.62 13.67 -16.55
CA SER A 72 -17.27 12.42 -17.01
C SER A 72 -16.49 11.18 -16.59
N VAL A 73 -17.20 10.05 -16.45
CA VAL A 73 -16.60 8.75 -16.11
C VAL A 73 -15.52 8.37 -17.13
N GLY A 74 -14.30 8.13 -16.65
CA GLY A 74 -13.15 7.74 -17.48
C GLY A 74 -12.32 8.91 -18.03
N GLN A 75 -12.68 10.16 -17.72
CA GLN A 75 -11.89 11.31 -18.15
C GLN A 75 -10.61 11.45 -17.30
N PRO A 76 -9.44 11.69 -17.92
CA PRO A 76 -8.21 12.00 -17.18
C PRO A 76 -8.31 13.40 -16.56
N VAL A 77 -7.98 13.51 -15.27
CA VAL A 77 -8.00 14.76 -14.50
C VAL A 77 -6.60 15.12 -14.00
N LYS A 78 -6.36 16.41 -13.76
CA LYS A 78 -5.08 16.92 -13.24
C LYS A 78 -5.21 17.28 -11.76
N ALA A 79 -4.09 17.27 -11.03
CA ALA A 79 -4.07 17.75 -9.65
C ALA A 79 -4.52 19.23 -9.59
N GLY A 80 -5.48 19.53 -8.72
CA GLY A 80 -6.05 20.86 -8.55
C GLY A 80 -7.09 21.25 -9.60
N GLN A 81 -7.68 20.27 -10.31
CA GLN A 81 -8.83 20.49 -11.18
C GLN A 81 -10.12 20.36 -10.37
N VAL A 82 -11.03 21.34 -10.55
CA VAL A 82 -12.35 21.29 -9.91
C VAL A 82 -13.16 20.18 -10.58
N LEU A 83 -13.60 19.20 -9.80
CA LEU A 83 -14.40 18.08 -10.30
C LEU A 83 -15.89 18.33 -10.12
N ALA A 84 -16.27 18.95 -9.01
CA ALA A 84 -17.65 19.19 -8.65
C ALA A 84 -17.77 20.37 -7.67
N ARG A 85 -18.88 21.13 -7.74
CA ARG A 85 -19.17 22.25 -6.84
C ARG A 85 -20.35 21.91 -5.92
N GLU A 86 -20.18 22.13 -4.62
CA GLU A 86 -21.23 22.07 -3.60
C GLU A 86 -21.87 23.45 -3.43
N ASP A 87 -23.16 23.49 -3.11
CA ASP A 87 -23.88 24.75 -2.86
C ASP A 87 -23.35 25.44 -1.57
N THR A 88 -22.74 26.61 -1.72
CA THR A 88 -22.15 27.40 -0.62
C THR A 88 -23.05 28.53 -0.12
N SER A 89 -24.29 28.65 -0.60
CA SER A 89 -25.19 29.78 -0.30
C SER A 89 -25.35 30.04 1.20
N ASP A 90 -25.55 28.98 2.00
CA ASP A 90 -25.72 29.08 3.45
C ASP A 90 -24.43 29.50 4.16
N LEU A 91 -23.27 29.04 3.69
CA LEU A 91 -21.96 29.39 4.26
C LEU A 91 -21.59 30.84 3.93
N GLU A 92 -21.92 31.32 2.73
CA GLU A 92 -21.74 32.71 2.32
C GLU A 92 -22.60 33.65 3.17
N ALA A 93 -23.86 33.28 3.41
CA ALA A 93 -24.74 34.04 4.31
C ALA A 93 -24.19 34.09 5.74
N GLN A 94 -23.66 32.97 6.26
CA GLN A 94 -23.03 32.93 7.58
C GLN A 94 -21.77 33.81 7.65
N LEU A 95 -20.93 33.82 6.61
CA LEU A 95 -19.77 34.69 6.55
C LEU A 95 -20.18 36.17 6.56
N ALA A 96 -21.16 36.55 5.74
CA ALA A 96 -21.66 37.92 5.69
C ALA A 96 -22.22 38.39 7.06
N GLN A 97 -22.93 37.50 7.76
CA GLN A 97 -23.43 37.76 9.10
C GLN A 97 -22.30 37.92 10.13
N ALA A 98 -21.26 37.07 10.07
CA ALA A 98 -20.10 37.15 10.94
C ALA A 98 -19.31 38.45 10.72
N GLN A 99 -19.08 38.83 9.46
CA GLN A 99 -18.41 40.08 9.10
C GLN A 99 -19.17 41.31 9.60
N SER A 100 -20.50 41.32 9.44
CA SER A 100 -21.36 42.40 9.95
C SER A 100 -21.28 42.50 11.47
N THR A 101 -21.26 41.37 12.16
CA THR A 101 -21.10 41.32 13.62
C THR A 101 -19.74 41.88 14.05
N PHE A 102 -18.67 41.49 13.34
CA PHE A 102 -17.32 42.00 13.59
C PHE A 102 -17.24 43.53 13.42
N ALA A 103 -17.77 44.07 12.33
CA ALA A 103 -17.80 45.51 12.08
C ALA A 103 -18.56 46.27 13.18
N SER A 104 -19.69 45.72 13.64
CA SER A 104 -20.48 46.29 14.75
C SER A 104 -19.69 46.32 16.06
N GLN A 105 -18.99 45.22 16.40
CA GLN A 105 -18.18 45.17 17.61
C GLN A 105 -16.99 46.12 17.54
N GLN A 106 -16.37 46.26 16.36
CA GLN A 106 -15.28 47.20 16.15
C GLN A 106 -15.74 48.65 16.31
N ALA A 107 -16.94 49.00 15.82
CA ALA A 107 -17.54 50.30 16.04
C ALA A 107 -17.86 50.57 17.53
N ASN A 108 -18.34 49.56 18.25
CA ASN A 108 -18.58 49.66 19.69
C ASN A 108 -17.28 49.86 20.47
N GLN A 109 -16.21 49.16 20.10
CA GLN A 109 -14.89 49.37 20.70
C GLN A 109 -14.44 50.82 20.53
N ALA A 110 -14.52 51.38 19.32
CA ALA A 110 -14.12 52.76 19.06
C ALA A 110 -14.94 53.77 19.89
N LYS A 111 -16.25 53.52 20.08
CA LYS A 111 -17.11 54.35 20.93
C LYS A 111 -16.71 54.30 22.41
N VAL A 112 -16.39 53.11 22.91
CA VAL A 112 -15.99 52.90 24.31
C VAL A 112 -14.61 53.53 24.57
N GLU A 113 -13.67 53.38 23.63
CA GLU A 113 -12.34 54.03 23.70
C GLU A 113 -12.44 55.56 23.73
N ALA A 114 -13.53 56.15 23.21
CA ALA A 114 -13.78 57.59 23.26
C ALA A 114 -14.40 58.11 24.59
N GLY A 115 -14.91 57.25 25.48
CA GLY A 115 -15.71 57.63 26.67
C GLY A 115 -15.16 57.21 28.05
N VAL A 116 -13.86 56.99 28.14
CA VAL A 116 -13.07 56.06 28.99
C VAL A 116 -13.41 55.80 30.47
N THR A 117 -13.50 54.49 30.81
CA THR A 117 -12.71 53.80 31.87
C THR A 117 -11.91 52.61 31.29
N PRO A 118 -10.72 52.26 31.82
CA PRO A 118 -9.85 51.20 31.27
C PRO A 118 -10.49 49.80 31.20
N GLU A 119 -11.39 49.46 32.14
CA GLU A 119 -12.06 48.16 32.15
C GLU A 119 -12.99 47.98 30.94
N GLN A 120 -13.69 49.04 30.52
CA GLN A 120 -14.61 48.96 29.39
C GLN A 120 -13.88 48.77 28.06
N VAL A 121 -12.71 49.41 27.90
CA VAL A 121 -11.84 49.25 26.72
C VAL A 121 -11.30 47.82 26.63
N ALA A 122 -10.89 47.25 27.77
CA ALA A 122 -10.42 45.87 27.82
C ALA A 122 -11.53 44.86 27.43
N ALA A 123 -12.75 45.05 27.94
CA ALA A 123 -13.90 44.23 27.58
C ALA A 123 -14.25 44.33 26.08
N ALA A 124 -14.25 45.54 25.52
CA ALA A 124 -14.55 45.75 24.11
C ALA A 124 -13.50 45.13 23.17
N ARG A 125 -12.21 45.20 23.53
CA ARG A 125 -11.13 44.51 22.80
C ARG A 125 -11.31 43.00 22.78
N ALA A 126 -11.69 42.40 23.91
CA ALA A 126 -11.98 40.98 23.98
C ALA A 126 -13.14 40.58 23.05
N GLN A 127 -14.18 41.41 22.98
CA GLN A 127 -15.33 41.19 22.11
C GLN A 127 -14.94 41.23 20.62
N VAL A 128 -14.10 42.18 20.22
CA VAL A 128 -13.58 42.29 18.84
C VAL A 128 -12.69 41.11 18.48
N ASN A 129 -11.80 40.67 19.38
CA ASN A 129 -10.96 39.49 19.16
C ASN A 129 -11.80 38.21 18.99
N SER A 130 -12.87 38.05 19.78
CA SER A 130 -13.81 36.93 19.65
C SER A 130 -14.54 36.97 18.30
N ALA A 131 -15.02 38.13 17.89
CA ALA A 131 -15.67 38.32 16.61
C ALA A 131 -14.72 38.07 15.42
N GLN A 132 -13.45 38.51 15.51
CA GLN A 132 -12.43 38.20 14.51
C GLN A 132 -12.22 36.69 14.38
N THR A 133 -12.07 36.00 15.52
CA THR A 133 -11.89 34.54 15.54
C THR A 133 -13.07 33.82 14.88
N THR A 134 -14.28 34.34 15.07
CA THR A 134 -15.50 33.83 14.43
C THR A 134 -15.45 34.01 12.92
N VAL A 135 -15.12 35.21 12.43
CA VAL A 135 -14.93 35.48 10.99
C VAL A 135 -13.86 34.57 10.39
N ASP A 136 -12.71 34.44 11.06
CA ASP A 136 -11.61 33.58 10.61
C ASP A 136 -12.03 32.11 10.54
N SER A 137 -12.88 31.65 11.46
CA SER A 137 -13.42 30.29 11.45
C SER A 137 -14.43 30.07 10.32
N SER A 138 -15.30 31.06 10.07
CA SER A 138 -16.27 31.01 8.97
C SER A 138 -15.59 31.05 7.60
N GLN A 139 -14.54 31.87 7.46
CA GLN A 139 -13.72 31.91 6.25
C GLN A 139 -13.01 30.58 6.02
N ARG A 140 -12.40 29.99 7.06
CA ARG A 140 -11.78 28.66 6.97
C ARG A 140 -12.76 27.57 6.57
N SER A 141 -14.01 27.65 7.01
CA SER A 141 -15.06 26.71 6.61
C SER A 141 -15.41 26.84 5.12
N LEU A 142 -15.52 28.08 4.61
CA LEU A 142 -15.72 28.33 3.18
C LEU A 142 -14.53 27.85 2.34
N ASP A 143 -13.32 28.18 2.76
CA ASP A 143 -12.09 27.78 2.07
C ASP A 143 -11.92 26.25 2.08
N ALA A 144 -12.32 25.57 3.16
CA ALA A 144 -12.30 24.11 3.25
C ALA A 144 -13.26 23.45 2.26
N VAL A 145 -14.44 24.05 2.02
CA VAL A 145 -15.39 23.57 1.00
C VAL A 145 -14.86 23.85 -0.41
N ALA A 146 -14.31 25.04 -0.66
CA ALA A 146 -13.69 25.38 -1.93
C ALA A 146 -12.45 24.51 -2.25
N ALA A 147 -11.62 24.19 -1.25
CA ALA A 147 -10.48 23.31 -1.40
C ALA A 147 -10.90 21.86 -1.63
N ASN A 148 -12.02 21.42 -1.05
CA ASN A 148 -12.55 20.08 -1.25
C ASN A 148 -13.05 19.86 -2.69
N ALA A 149 -13.62 20.88 -3.33
CA ALA A 149 -13.98 20.85 -4.75
C ALA A 149 -12.78 20.54 -5.68
N ASN A 150 -11.54 20.76 -5.19
CA ASN A 150 -10.30 20.75 -5.96
C ASN A 150 -9.28 19.66 -5.54
N SER A 151 -9.49 18.99 -4.40
CA SER A 151 -8.48 18.13 -3.73
C SER A 151 -8.84 16.65 -3.68
N THR A 152 -9.78 16.23 -4.50
CA THR A 152 -10.17 14.84 -4.66
C THR A 152 -10.26 14.58 -6.15
#